data_AF-A0A847JKT8-F1
#
_entry.id   AF-A0A847JKT8-F1
#
_cell.length_a   1.000
_cell.length_b   1.000
_cell.length_c   1.000
_cell.angle_alpha   90.00
_cell.angle_beta   90.00
_cell.angle_gamma   90.00
#
_symmetry.space_group_name_H-M   'P 1'
#
loop_
_entity.id
_entity.type
_entity.pdbx_description
1 polymer ?
#
loop_
_entity_poly.entity_id
_entity_poly.type
_entity_poly.pdbx_seq_one_letter_code
_entity_poly.pdbx_strand_id
1 'polypeptide(L)'
;MPVSQIAQQLSVHPNSLYRWVSEYEKYGESAFPGNGSTIYSYQAEIHRLERRNQELEKEVELLKKSGSSCSKKGREVQVSGATKVPIPNQEGL
;
A
#
# COMPACT_ATOMS: atom_id res chain seq x y z
N MET A 1 -20.13 7.34 -47.02
CA MET A 1 -20.15 5.89 -47.27
C MET A 1 -20.72 5.17 -46.06
N PRO A 2 -21.56 4.14 -46.24
CA PRO A 2 -22.07 3.35 -45.11
C PRO A 2 -20.99 2.47 -44.50
N VAL A 3 -21.06 2.27 -43.17
CA VAL A 3 -20.09 1.46 -42.39
C VAL A 3 -20.01 0.01 -42.91
N SER A 4 -21.12 -0.55 -43.38
CA SER A 4 -21.19 -1.89 -43.96
C SER A 4 -20.34 -2.04 -45.23
N GLN A 5 -20.31 -1.03 -46.09
CA GLN A 5 -19.52 -1.04 -47.32
C GLN A 5 -18.03 -0.97 -47.02
N ILE A 6 -17.63 -0.13 -46.06
CA ILE A 6 -16.24 0.00 -45.62
C ILE A 6 -15.76 -1.30 -44.94
N ALA A 7 -16.60 -1.88 -44.09
CA ALA A 7 -16.33 -3.16 -43.43
C ALA A 7 -16.09 -4.29 -44.43
N GLN A 8 -16.89 -4.37 -45.50
CA GLN A 8 -16.68 -5.33 -46.59
C GLN A 8 -15.36 -5.08 -47.35
N GLN A 9 -15.03 -3.83 -47.68
CA GLN A 9 -13.77 -3.49 -48.36
C GLN A 9 -12.55 -3.85 -47.53
N LEU A 10 -12.62 -3.66 -46.21
CA LEU A 10 -11.53 -3.97 -45.29
C LEU A 10 -11.53 -5.43 -44.84
N SER A 11 -12.52 -6.25 -45.23
CA SER A 11 -12.72 -7.61 -44.73
C SER A 11 -12.77 -7.69 -43.19
N VAL A 12 -13.37 -6.68 -42.55
CA VAL A 12 -13.53 -6.57 -41.10
C VAL A 12 -15.02 -6.63 -40.74
N HIS A 13 -15.37 -7.21 -39.60
CA HIS A 13 -16.75 -7.24 -39.14
C HIS A 13 -17.27 -5.81 -38.82
N PRO A 14 -18.47 -5.40 -39.26
CA PRO A 14 -19.01 -4.05 -39.02
C PRO A 14 -19.01 -3.62 -37.54
N ASN A 15 -19.32 -4.54 -36.62
CA ASN A 15 -19.28 -4.27 -35.18
C ASN A 15 -17.88 -3.85 -34.69
N SER A 16 -16.81 -4.39 -35.27
CA SER A 16 -15.45 -3.98 -34.92
C SER A 16 -15.19 -2.54 -35.37
N LEU A 17 -15.68 -2.17 -36.56
CA LEU A 17 -15.57 -0.80 -37.06
C LEU A 17 -16.32 0.20 -36.17
N TYR A 18 -17.55 -0.13 -35.75
CA TYR A 18 -18.31 0.71 -34.81
C TYR A 18 -17.58 0.89 -33.48
N ARG A 19 -17.02 -0.20 -32.93
CA ARG A 19 -16.23 -0.13 -31.71
C ARG A 19 -15.00 0.77 -31.91
N TRP A 20 -14.23 0.58 -32.98
CA TRP A 20 -13.04 1.39 -33.25
C TRP A 20 -13.35 2.87 -33.44
N VAL A 21 -14.46 3.22 -34.10
CA VAL A 21 -14.91 4.61 -34.22
C VAL A 21 -15.20 5.21 -32.85
N SER A 22 -15.99 4.50 -32.02
CA SER A 22 -16.30 4.95 -30.65
C SER A 22 -15.06 5.09 -29.77
N GLU A 23 -14.14 4.13 -29.82
CA GLU A 23 -12.91 4.17 -29.05
C GLU A 23 -12.00 5.31 -29.53
N TYR A 24 -11.93 5.57 -30.83
CA TYR A 24 -11.17 6.68 -31.41
C TYR A 24 -11.77 8.04 -31.06
N GLU A 25 -13.09 8.19 -31.06
CA GLU A 25 -13.75 9.41 -30.59
C GLU A 25 -13.46 9.70 -29.11
N LYS A 26 -13.37 8.64 -28.28
CA LYS A 26 -13.16 8.78 -26.84
C LYS A 26 -11.69 8.97 -26.46
N TYR A 27 -10.77 8.28 -27.12
CA TYR A 27 -9.37 8.20 -26.72
C TYR A 27 -8.38 8.68 -27.79
N GLY A 28 -8.86 9.08 -28.97
CA GLY A 28 -8.03 9.59 -30.06
C GLY A 28 -6.97 8.59 -30.50
N GLU A 29 -5.73 9.07 -30.65
CA GLU A 29 -4.58 8.25 -31.03
C GLU A 29 -4.25 7.14 -30.00
N SER A 30 -4.70 7.29 -28.75
CA SER A 30 -4.51 6.27 -27.72
C SER A 30 -5.48 5.10 -27.84
N ALA A 31 -6.49 5.17 -28.73
CA ALA A 31 -7.49 4.12 -28.95
C ALA A 31 -6.94 2.84 -29.57
N PHE A 32 -5.74 2.89 -30.16
CA PHE A 32 -5.04 1.72 -30.71
C PHE A 32 -3.75 1.41 -29.95
N PRO A 33 -3.85 0.93 -28.69
CA PRO A 33 -2.80 0.18 -28.04
C PRO A 33 -2.38 -1.01 -28.91
N GLY A 34 -1.24 -0.96 -29.59
CA GLY A 34 -0.65 -2.19 -30.11
C GLY A 34 -0.54 -3.25 -29.00
N ASN A 35 -0.67 -4.54 -29.33
CA ASN A 35 -0.63 -5.70 -28.42
C ASN A 35 -1.14 -5.42 -26.99
N GLY A 36 -2.42 -5.05 -26.88
CA GLY A 36 -3.24 -5.20 -25.67
C GLY A 36 -2.76 -4.45 -24.43
N SER A 37 -3.51 -3.41 -24.06
CA SER A 37 -3.43 -2.66 -22.79
C SER A 37 -2.43 -1.50 -22.76
N THR A 38 -2.76 -0.41 -23.44
CA THR A 38 -2.00 0.86 -23.34
C THR A 38 -2.86 2.02 -22.83
N ILE A 39 -4.19 2.04 -23.06
CA ILE A 39 -5.14 2.88 -22.30
C ILE A 39 -5.03 2.60 -20.79
N TYR A 40 -4.75 1.34 -20.46
CA TYR A 40 -4.59 0.87 -19.09
C TYR A 40 -3.20 1.10 -18.52
N SER A 41 -2.18 1.56 -19.27
CA SER A 41 -0.82 1.62 -18.70
C SER A 41 -0.73 2.66 -17.59
N TYR A 42 -1.24 3.88 -17.81
CA TYR A 42 -1.28 4.92 -16.79
C TYR A 42 -2.22 4.56 -15.64
N GLN A 43 -3.41 4.04 -15.92
CA GLN A 43 -4.33 3.63 -14.85
C GLN A 43 -3.81 2.42 -14.06
N ALA A 44 -3.19 1.44 -14.72
CA ALA A 44 -2.55 0.32 -14.05
C ALA A 44 -1.37 0.78 -13.22
N GLU A 45 -0.59 1.76 -13.70
CA GLU A 45 0.51 2.35 -12.94
C GLU A 45 -0.01 3.12 -11.73
N ILE A 46 -1.08 3.91 -11.87
CA ILE A 46 -1.77 4.58 -10.77
C ILE A 46 -2.21 3.55 -9.72
N HIS A 47 -2.94 2.51 -10.13
CA HIS A 47 -3.39 1.45 -9.22
C HIS A 47 -2.22 0.70 -8.56
N ARG A 48 -1.11 0.51 -9.28
CA ARG A 48 0.12 -0.11 -8.75
C ARG A 48 0.77 0.78 -7.70
N LEU A 49 0.85 2.08 -7.95
CA LEU A 49 1.40 3.07 -7.04
C LEU A 49 0.52 3.26 -5.79
N GLU A 50 -0.81 3.32 -5.96
CA GLU A 50 -1.77 3.40 -4.86
C GLU A 50 -1.64 2.19 -3.92
N ARG A 51 -1.54 0.98 -4.47
CA ARG A 51 -1.34 -0.23 -3.67
C ARG A 51 -0.04 -0.16 -2.87
N ARG A 52 1.06 0.29 -3.49
CA ARG A 52 2.35 0.45 -2.80
C ARG A 52 2.31 1.50 -1.72
N ASN A 53 1.69 2.66 -1.96
CA ASN A 53 1.52 3.69 -0.94
C ASN A 53 0.73 3.15 0.26
N GLN A 54 -0.36 2.43 0.00
CA GLN A 54 -1.17 1.84 1.06
C GLN A 54 -0.39 0.81 1.90
N GLU A 55 0.46 0.00 1.27
CA GLU A 55 1.36 -0.94 1.98
C GLU A 55 2.36 -0.19 2.87
N LEU A 56 3.03 0.83 2.33
CA LEU A 56 4.00 1.64 3.07
C LEU A 56 3.36 2.40 4.24
N GLU A 57 2.15 2.95 4.07
CA GLU A 57 1.42 3.63 5.14
C GLU A 57 1.11 2.69 6.30
N LYS A 58 0.71 1.45 6.00
CA LYS A 58 0.46 0.40 7.01
C LYS A 58 1.74 0.04 7.76
N GLU A 59 2.86 -0.11 7.07
CA GLU A 59 4.16 -0.37 7.70
C GLU A 59 4.55 0.75 8.67
N VAL A 60 4.40 2.01 8.26
CA VAL A 60 4.66 3.17 9.12
C VAL A 60 3.74 3.19 10.34
N GLU A 61 2.46 2.89 10.18
CA GLU A 61 1.51 2.83 11.29
C GLU A 61 1.88 1.75 12.31
N LEU A 62 2.24 0.56 11.85
CA LEU A 62 2.70 -0.54 12.70
C LEU A 62 3.98 -0.18 13.48
N LEU A 63 4.94 0.46 12.82
CA LEU A 63 6.18 0.91 13.46
C LEU A 63 5.93 2.01 14.50
N LYS A 64 5.08 2.99 14.20
CA LYS A 64 4.70 4.03 15.16
C LYS A 64 4.00 3.44 16.39
N LYS A 65 3.11 2.46 16.18
CA LYS A 65 2.38 1.80 17.26
C LYS A 65 3.30 0.99 18.17
N SER A 66 4.28 0.27 17.61
CA SER A 66 5.26 -0.49 18.39
C SER A 66 6.30 0.39 19.10
N GLY A 67 6.74 1.49 18.47
CA GLY A 67 7.62 2.48 19.10
C GLY A 67 6.97 3.17 20.31
N SER A 68 5.65 3.39 20.26
CA SER A 68 4.89 3.98 21.38
C SER A 68 4.66 3.02 22.56
N SER A 69 4.63 1.71 22.34
CA SER A 69 4.34 0.72 23.39
C SER A 69 5.59 0.19 24.12
N CYS A 70 6.78 0.35 23.53
CA CYS A 70 8.03 -0.17 24.08
C CYS A 70 8.74 0.81 25.06
N SER A 71 8.31 2.07 25.13
CA SER A 71 8.94 3.05 26.02
C SER A 71 8.24 3.12 27.39
N LYS A 72 8.94 2.62 28.42
CA LYS A 72 8.71 2.78 29.87
C LYS A 72 7.74 1.79 30.53
N LYS A 73 8.31 0.68 31.01
CA LYS A 73 8.08 0.24 32.39
C LYS A 73 9.44 0.01 33.06
N GLY A 74 9.98 1.08 33.64
CA GLY A 74 11.02 0.94 34.66
C GLY A 74 10.42 0.14 35.82
N ARG A 75 10.87 -1.10 36.00
CA ARG A 75 10.51 -1.91 37.17
C ARG A 75 11.40 -1.43 38.31
N GLU A 76 10.83 -0.65 39.21
CA GLU A 76 11.44 -0.37 40.51
C GLU A 76 11.39 -1.65 41.34
N VAL A 77 12.55 -2.23 41.62
CA VAL A 77 12.69 -3.40 42.49
C VAL A 77 12.90 -2.89 43.91
N GLN A 78 11.89 -3.04 44.78
CA GLN A 78 12.07 -2.82 46.20
C GLN A 78 12.78 -4.02 46.82
N VAL A 79 13.98 -3.81 47.36
CA VAL A 79 14.63 -4.76 48.28
C VAL A 79 14.13 -4.42 49.69
N SER A 80 13.05 -5.07 50.12
CA SER A 80 12.58 -5.03 51.51
C SER A 80 13.44 -5.93 52.38
N GLY A 81 14.02 -5.36 53.44
CA GLY A 81 15.13 -5.93 54.19
C GLY A 81 14.81 -6.93 55.31
N ALA A 82 15.87 -7.28 56.04
CA ALA A 82 16.02 -7.75 57.43
C ALA A 82 17.51 -8.12 57.57
N THR A 83 18.30 -7.86 58.62
CA THR A 83 18.05 -7.86 60.06
C THR A 83 19.19 -7.06 60.73
N LYS A 84 18.90 -6.05 61.56
CA LYS A 84 19.92 -5.49 62.47
C LYS A 84 20.03 -6.44 63.66
N VAL A 85 21.14 -7.17 63.75
CA VAL A 85 21.47 -8.01 64.91
C VAL A 85 21.82 -7.07 66.09
N PRO A 86 21.23 -7.23 67.29
CA PRO A 86 21.62 -6.45 68.45
C PRO A 86 23.00 -6.88 68.95
N ILE A 87 23.92 -5.92 69.12
CA ILE A 87 25.20 -6.17 69.78
C ILE A 87 24.98 -6.10 71.30
N PRO A 88 25.39 -7.12 72.09
CA PRO A 88 25.27 -7.09 73.54
C PRO A 88 26.30 -6.16 74.17
N ASN A 89 25.84 -5.50 75.22
CA ASN A 89 26.52 -4.46 75.99
C ASN A 89 27.91 -4.90 76.47
N GLN A 90 28.90 -4.03 76.31
CA GLN A 90 30.14 -4.12 77.08
C GLN A 90 30.17 -2.95 78.07
N GLU A 91 29.70 -3.24 79.28
CA GLU A 91 30.09 -2.47 80.47
C GLU A 91 31.47 -2.95 80.91
N GLY A 92 32.42 -2.03 81.13
CA GLY A 92 33.67 -2.35 81.81
C GLY A 92 34.84 -1.42 81.51
N LEU A 93 35.08 -0.52 82.49
CA LEU A 93 36.26 0.33 82.77
C LEU A 93 36.45 1.62 81.97
#